data_AF-A0A0E3PQ56-F1
#
_entry.id   AF-A0A0E3PQ56-F1
#
_cell.length_a   1.000
_cell.length_b   1.000
_cell.length_c   1.000
_cell.angle_alpha   90.00
_cell.angle_beta   90.00
_cell.angle_gamma   90.00
#
_symmetry.space_group_name_H-M   'P 1'
#
loop_
_entity.id
_entity.type
_entity.pdbx_description
1 polymer ?
#
loop_
_entity_poly.entity_id
_entity_poly.type
_entity_poly.pdbx_seq_one_letter_code
_entity_poly.pdbx_strand_id
1 'polypeptide(L)'
;MTSFTIITDTKRHIKMAIVDPRITPDVAVNDPGLMVSMPPALTAATGMDALTHAVEAYISTMATPTTDAAAIKAIELISKHLPHGVCNAILLPYVEMYNKEVCPERFADIAKAMGEKVEGLSPEEVANKTIATIKKLATEIGISSGLKELGAREEDLELLAENAMQDVCHKPKRALKGRCN
;
A
#
# COMPACT_ATOMS: atom_id res chain seq x y z
N MET A 1 -3.96 -8.69 -11.62
CA MET A 1 -3.05 -8.70 -12.78
C MET A 1 -3.04 -7.31 -13.38
N THR A 2 -1.94 -6.88 -14.00
CA THR A 2 -1.69 -5.47 -14.34
C THR A 2 -1.32 -5.30 -15.81
N SER A 3 -1.57 -4.10 -16.35
CA SER A 3 -1.08 -3.64 -17.66
C SER A 3 0.17 -2.76 -17.50
N PHE A 4 0.99 -3.07 -16.50
CA PHE A 4 2.17 -2.30 -16.09
C PHE A 4 3.40 -3.20 -16.11
N THR A 5 4.48 -2.70 -16.71
CA THR A 5 5.80 -3.33 -16.60
C THR A 5 6.80 -2.28 -16.12
N ILE A 6 7.54 -2.61 -15.06
CA ILE A 6 8.58 -1.75 -14.50
C ILE A 6 9.94 -2.28 -14.96
N ILE A 7 10.71 -1.45 -15.68
CA ILE A 7 12.05 -1.77 -16.15
C ILE A 7 13.04 -0.77 -15.54
N THR A 8 14.10 -1.27 -14.92
CA THR A 8 15.18 -0.40 -14.40
C THR A 8 16.08 0.06 -15.55
N ASP A 9 16.17 1.37 -15.77
CA ASP A 9 17.20 1.98 -16.59
C ASP A 9 18.49 2.04 -15.77
N THR A 10 19.40 1.10 -16.00
CA THR A 10 20.66 1.00 -15.26
C THR A 10 21.65 2.11 -15.57
N LYS A 11 21.46 2.89 -16.64
CA LYS A 11 22.32 4.05 -16.95
C LYS A 11 21.87 5.30 -16.21
N ARG A 12 20.56 5.50 -16.12
CA ARG A 12 19.96 6.64 -15.42
C ARG A 12 19.66 6.36 -13.95
N HIS A 13 19.77 5.10 -13.53
CA HIS A 13 19.43 4.62 -12.19
C HIS A 13 17.98 4.95 -11.76
N ILE A 14 17.05 4.91 -12.73
CA ILE A 14 15.62 5.14 -12.50
C ILE A 14 14.80 3.91 -12.88
N LYS A 15 13.64 3.75 -12.24
CA LYS A 15 12.64 2.77 -12.65
C LYS A 15 11.71 3.41 -13.68
N MET A 16 11.64 2.82 -14.87
CA MET A 16 10.73 3.24 -15.93
C MET A 16 9.46 2.42 -15.89
N ALA A 17 8.31 3.08 -15.97
CA ALA A 17 7.01 2.41 -16.08
C ALA A 17 6.52 2.41 -17.53
N ILE A 18 6.19 1.23 -18.05
CA ILE A 18 5.49 1.06 -19.33
C ILE A 18 4.05 0.69 -19.00
N VAL A 19 3.09 1.51 -19.47
CA VAL A 19 1.65 1.31 -19.27
C VAL A 19 1.01 1.10 -20.64
N ASP A 20 0.68 -0.15 -20.96
CA ASP A 20 0.13 -0.52 -22.26
C ASP A 20 -0.83 -1.71 -22.12
N PRO A 21 -2.07 -1.64 -22.63
CA PRO A 21 -2.98 -2.79 -22.58
C PRO A 21 -2.40 -4.05 -23.23
N ARG A 22 -1.50 -3.92 -24.22
CA ARG A 22 -0.91 -5.04 -24.98
C ARG A 22 0.10 -5.89 -24.19
N ILE A 23 0.62 -5.38 -23.07
CA ILE A 23 1.52 -6.16 -22.20
C ILE A 23 0.78 -6.97 -21.14
N THR A 24 -0.55 -6.83 -21.09
CA THR A 24 -1.41 -7.60 -20.20
C THR A 24 -1.34 -9.09 -20.58
N PRO A 25 -0.96 -10.01 -19.68
CA PRO A 25 -0.94 -11.43 -19.98
C PRO A 25 -2.32 -11.97 -20.41
N ASP A 26 -2.36 -12.81 -21.44
CA ASP A 26 -3.59 -13.49 -21.88
C ASP A 26 -4.13 -14.44 -20.80
N VAL A 27 -3.23 -15.05 -20.02
CA VAL A 27 -3.54 -15.98 -18.94
C VAL A 27 -2.68 -15.66 -17.72
N ALA A 28 -3.31 -15.60 -16.55
CA ALA A 28 -2.63 -15.50 -15.26
C ALA A 28 -3.06 -16.68 -14.37
N VAL A 29 -2.10 -17.41 -13.84
CA VAL A 29 -2.34 -18.56 -12.94
C VAL A 29 -1.82 -18.22 -11.56
N ASN A 30 -2.72 -18.22 -10.57
CA ASN A 30 -2.38 -18.01 -9.15
C ASN A 30 -2.58 -19.31 -8.39
N ASP A 31 -1.56 -20.17 -8.38
CA ASP A 31 -1.57 -21.44 -7.65
C ASP A 31 -0.92 -21.28 -6.27
N PRO A 32 -1.68 -21.39 -5.16
CA PRO A 32 -1.11 -21.27 -3.82
C PRO A 32 -0.11 -22.40 -3.51
N GLY A 33 -0.22 -23.56 -4.16
CA GLY A 33 0.73 -24.67 -4.05
C GLY A 33 2.15 -24.31 -4.51
N LEU A 34 2.30 -23.30 -5.38
CA LEU A 34 3.59 -22.75 -5.78
C LEU A 34 4.11 -21.68 -4.80
N MET A 35 3.29 -21.23 -3.85
CA MET A 35 3.62 -20.17 -2.89
C MET A 35 3.84 -20.70 -1.46
N VAL A 36 3.41 -21.92 -1.14
CA VAL A 36 3.53 -22.50 0.21
C VAL A 36 4.97 -22.60 0.73
N SER A 37 5.96 -22.66 -0.16
CA SER A 37 7.38 -22.78 0.20
C SER A 37 8.08 -21.43 0.36
N MET A 38 7.37 -20.30 0.20
CA MET A 38 7.96 -18.98 0.38
C MET A 38 8.46 -18.81 1.83
N PRO A 39 9.69 -18.29 2.03
CA PRO A 39 10.19 -17.98 3.37
C PRO A 39 9.22 -17.03 4.09
N PRO A 40 9.03 -17.19 5.42
CA PRO A 40 8.08 -16.36 6.17
C PRO A 40 8.26 -14.86 5.93
N ALA A 41 9.50 -14.38 5.90
CA ALA A 41 9.81 -12.97 5.68
C ALA A 41 9.43 -12.46 4.27
N LEU A 42 9.51 -13.33 3.26
CA LEU A 42 9.14 -12.97 1.90
C LEU A 42 7.62 -12.92 1.73
N THR A 43 6.91 -13.95 2.21
CA THR A 43 5.43 -14.03 2.20
C THR A 43 4.82 -12.78 2.83
N ALA A 44 5.36 -12.44 3.98
CA ALA A 44 5.08 -11.26 4.76
C ALA A 44 5.30 -9.96 3.96
N ALA A 45 6.51 -9.71 3.45
CA ALA A 45 6.80 -8.51 2.67
C ALA A 45 5.87 -8.36 1.46
N THR A 46 5.63 -9.44 0.71
CA THR A 46 4.72 -9.43 -0.44
C THR A 46 3.24 -9.23 -0.07
N GLY A 47 2.82 -9.71 1.12
CA GLY A 47 1.46 -9.50 1.61
C GLY A 47 1.20 -8.06 2.06
N MET A 48 2.21 -7.38 2.63
CA MET A 48 2.12 -5.95 2.92
C MET A 48 2.19 -5.08 1.67
N ASP A 49 2.93 -5.50 0.63
CA ASP A 49 2.88 -4.87 -0.68
C ASP A 49 1.47 -4.96 -1.28
N ALA A 50 0.84 -6.14 -1.20
CA ALA A 50 -0.56 -6.32 -1.60
C ALA A 50 -1.53 -5.45 -0.77
N LEU A 51 -1.30 -5.29 0.53
CA LEU A 51 -2.10 -4.40 1.39
C LEU A 51 -1.93 -2.93 0.99
N THR A 52 -0.70 -2.51 0.69
CA THR A 52 -0.38 -1.16 0.20
C THR A 52 -1.15 -0.89 -1.08
N HIS A 53 -1.10 -1.80 -2.06
CA HIS A 53 -1.87 -1.67 -3.29
C HIS A 53 -3.38 -1.57 -3.04
N ALA A 54 -3.93 -2.37 -2.12
CA ALA A 54 -5.35 -2.34 -1.83
C ALA A 54 -5.78 -1.00 -1.18
N VAL A 55 -5.03 -0.51 -0.19
CA VAL A 55 -5.30 0.77 0.46
C VAL A 55 -5.16 1.93 -0.53
N GLU A 56 -4.05 1.99 -1.27
CA GLU A 56 -3.80 3.07 -2.23
C GLU A 56 -4.77 3.07 -3.42
N ALA A 57 -5.24 1.89 -3.85
CA ALA A 57 -6.30 1.77 -4.83
C ALA A 57 -7.62 2.28 -4.23
N TYR A 58 -7.97 1.88 -3.01
CA TYR A 58 -9.22 2.27 -2.37
C TYR A 58 -9.33 3.78 -2.12
N ILE A 59 -8.23 4.47 -1.81
CA ILE A 59 -8.22 5.93 -1.63
C ILE A 59 -7.89 6.71 -2.91
N SER A 60 -7.59 6.03 -4.02
CA SER A 60 -7.19 6.64 -5.29
C SER A 60 -8.20 7.64 -5.83
N THR A 61 -7.75 8.69 -6.51
CA THR A 61 -8.63 9.62 -7.22
C THR A 61 -9.35 8.99 -8.41
N MET A 62 -8.79 7.92 -8.98
CA MET A 62 -9.35 7.19 -10.11
C MET A 62 -10.13 5.94 -9.70
N ALA A 63 -10.43 5.76 -8.42
CA ALA A 63 -11.16 4.59 -7.99
C ALA A 63 -12.66 4.66 -8.29
N THR A 64 -13.19 3.50 -8.64
CA THR A 64 -14.56 3.24 -9.08
C THR A 64 -15.23 2.25 -8.12
N PRO A 65 -16.56 2.09 -8.15
CA PRO A 65 -17.23 1.10 -7.31
C PRO A 65 -16.68 -0.33 -7.44
N THR A 66 -16.28 -0.72 -8.66
CA THR A 66 -15.70 -2.05 -8.92
C THR A 66 -14.31 -2.21 -8.29
N THR A 67 -13.46 -1.20 -8.41
CA THR A 67 -12.12 -1.23 -7.78
C THR A 67 -12.22 -1.12 -6.26
N ASP A 68 -13.19 -0.36 -5.75
CA ASP A 68 -13.45 -0.21 -4.32
C ASP A 68 -13.86 -1.55 -3.70
N ALA A 69 -14.79 -2.27 -4.33
CA ALA A 69 -15.23 -3.58 -3.87
C ALA A 69 -14.06 -4.60 -3.83
N ALA A 70 -13.23 -4.62 -4.89
CA ALA A 70 -12.05 -5.48 -4.93
C ALA A 70 -11.03 -5.11 -3.84
N ALA A 71 -10.78 -3.81 -3.64
CA ALA A 71 -9.81 -3.32 -2.68
C ALA A 71 -10.23 -3.59 -1.22
N ILE A 72 -11.48 -3.31 -0.86
CA ILE A 72 -12.02 -3.62 0.47
C ILE A 72 -11.96 -5.12 0.75
N LYS A 73 -12.34 -5.94 -0.23
CA LYS A 73 -12.27 -7.40 -0.03
C LYS A 73 -10.82 -7.88 0.11
N ALA A 74 -9.88 -7.29 -0.61
CA ALA A 74 -8.46 -7.58 -0.46
C ALA A 74 -7.95 -7.20 0.93
N ILE A 75 -8.29 -6.00 1.43
CA ILE A 75 -7.93 -5.55 2.79
C ILE A 75 -8.45 -6.55 3.82
N GLU A 76 -9.73 -6.93 3.74
CA GLU A 76 -10.35 -7.88 4.66
C GLU A 76 -9.63 -9.25 4.67
N LEU A 77 -9.37 -9.81 3.49
CA LEU A 77 -8.72 -11.12 3.37
C LEU A 77 -7.26 -11.08 3.82
N ILE A 78 -6.52 -10.03 3.46
CA ILE A 78 -5.11 -9.88 3.84
C ILE A 78 -5.02 -9.69 5.35
N SER A 79 -5.79 -8.77 5.94
CA SER A 79 -5.77 -8.55 7.39
C SER A 79 -6.17 -9.78 8.20
N LYS A 80 -7.04 -10.64 7.66
CA LYS A 80 -7.45 -11.90 8.29
C LYS A 80 -6.37 -12.99 8.23
N HIS A 81 -5.58 -13.02 7.17
CA HIS A 81 -4.73 -14.19 6.84
C HIS A 81 -3.23 -13.91 6.84
N LEU A 82 -2.80 -12.65 6.88
CA LEU A 82 -1.39 -12.30 6.97
C LEU A 82 -0.84 -12.83 8.31
N PRO A 83 0.09 -13.81 8.30
CA PRO A 83 0.68 -14.29 9.53
C PRO A 83 1.47 -13.17 10.21
N HIS A 84 1.61 -13.26 11.53
CA HIS A 84 2.37 -12.35 12.39
C HIS A 84 3.92 -12.34 12.11
N GLY A 85 4.36 -12.67 10.89
CA GLY A 85 5.76 -12.84 10.50
C GLY A 85 6.31 -11.71 9.62
N VAL A 86 7.59 -11.42 9.82
CA VAL A 86 8.48 -10.35 9.29
C VAL A 86 8.16 -9.80 7.91
N CYS A 87 7.39 -8.71 7.85
CA CYS A 87 7.16 -7.97 6.59
C CYS A 87 8.12 -6.79 6.45
N ASN A 88 8.05 -6.10 5.30
CA ASN A 88 8.64 -4.78 5.06
C ASN A 88 7.57 -3.87 4.42
N ALA A 89 7.00 -2.98 5.21
CA ALA A 89 6.17 -1.85 4.76
C ALA A 89 6.33 -0.69 5.75
N ILE A 90 7.59 -0.22 5.87
CA ILE A 90 7.97 0.87 6.77
C ILE A 90 7.16 2.14 6.45
N LEU A 91 6.89 2.41 5.17
CA LEU A 91 6.40 3.72 4.72
C LEU A 91 4.87 3.87 4.73
N LEU A 92 4.11 2.79 4.52
CA LEU A 92 2.64 2.84 4.41
C LEU A 92 1.97 3.65 5.53
N PRO A 93 2.21 3.38 6.83
CA PRO A 93 1.53 4.14 7.88
C PRO A 93 1.89 5.63 7.92
N TYR A 94 3.08 6.02 7.44
CA TYR A 94 3.48 7.43 7.40
C TYR A 94 2.86 8.15 6.18
N VAL A 95 2.74 7.45 5.05
CA VAL A 95 2.01 7.96 3.87
C VAL A 95 0.53 8.12 4.20
N GLU A 96 -0.08 7.16 4.91
CA GLU A 96 -1.49 7.26 5.29
C GLU A 96 -1.76 8.36 6.33
N MET A 97 -0.78 8.68 7.20
CA MET A 97 -0.85 9.89 8.05
C MET A 97 -0.95 11.17 7.24
N TYR A 98 -0.31 11.22 6.09
CA TYR A 98 -0.41 12.34 5.16
C TYR A 98 -1.75 12.32 4.41
N ASN A 99 -2.22 11.16 3.95
CA ASN A 99 -3.46 11.02 3.18
C ASN A 99 -4.74 11.25 3.99
N LYS A 100 -4.75 10.91 5.28
CA LYS A 100 -5.94 11.07 6.14
C LYS A 100 -6.47 12.50 6.21
N GLU A 101 -5.60 13.50 6.07
CA GLU A 101 -5.99 14.92 6.10
C GLU A 101 -6.92 15.30 4.95
N VAL A 102 -6.98 14.46 3.91
CA VAL A 102 -7.78 14.73 2.71
C VAL A 102 -9.07 13.93 2.70
N CYS A 103 -9.05 12.65 3.09
CA CYS A 103 -10.20 11.76 2.96
C CYS A 103 -10.45 10.86 4.18
N PRO A 104 -10.74 11.43 5.36
CA PRO A 104 -10.91 10.64 6.58
C PRO A 104 -12.13 9.69 6.51
N GLU A 105 -13.16 10.04 5.73
CA GLU A 105 -14.38 9.24 5.50
C GLU A 105 -14.06 7.80 5.05
N ARG A 106 -13.14 7.67 4.08
CA ARG A 106 -12.74 6.39 3.47
C ARG A 106 -11.99 5.49 4.44
N PHE A 107 -11.33 6.06 5.45
CA PHE A 107 -10.62 5.28 6.46
C PHE A 107 -11.55 4.47 7.34
N ALA A 108 -12.84 4.82 7.43
CA ALA A 108 -13.82 4.03 8.16
C ALA A 108 -14.10 2.68 7.51
N ASP A 109 -14.14 2.63 6.18
CA ASP A 109 -14.33 1.37 5.46
C ASP A 109 -13.08 0.49 5.55
N ILE A 110 -11.88 1.10 5.49
CA ILE A 110 -10.61 0.39 5.72
C ILE A 110 -10.58 -0.19 7.14
N ALA A 111 -10.89 0.61 8.16
CA ALA A 111 -10.93 0.16 9.56
C ALA A 111 -11.87 -1.03 9.74
N LYS A 112 -13.10 -0.94 9.23
CA LYS A 112 -14.07 -2.04 9.29
C LYS A 112 -13.56 -3.29 8.58
N ALA A 113 -12.96 -3.14 7.39
CA ALA A 113 -12.38 -4.26 6.64
C ALA A 113 -11.23 -4.93 7.40
N MET A 114 -10.44 -4.15 8.15
CA MET A 114 -9.40 -4.66 9.04
C MET A 114 -9.95 -5.28 10.34
N GLY A 115 -11.26 -5.25 10.57
CA GLY A 115 -11.92 -5.82 11.76
C GLY A 115 -12.00 -4.86 12.95
N GLU A 116 -11.72 -3.58 12.77
CA GLU A 116 -11.80 -2.58 13.83
C GLU A 116 -13.24 -2.08 14.04
N LYS A 117 -13.61 -1.90 15.32
CA LYS A 117 -14.86 -1.22 15.69
C LYS A 117 -14.72 0.29 15.51
N VAL A 118 -15.64 0.91 14.80
CA VAL A 118 -15.62 2.35 14.46
C VAL A 118 -16.87 3.10 14.90
N GLU A 119 -17.83 2.42 15.51
CA GLU A 119 -19.09 3.01 15.95
C GLU A 119 -18.84 4.07 17.02
N GLY A 120 -19.42 5.26 16.82
CA GLY A 120 -19.33 6.37 17.77
C GLY A 120 -18.01 7.15 17.73
N LEU A 121 -17.08 6.80 16.84
CA LEU A 121 -15.85 7.54 16.61
C LEU A 121 -16.05 8.58 15.50
N SER A 122 -15.39 9.74 15.63
CA SER A 122 -15.29 10.72 14.55
C SER A 122 -14.42 10.18 13.40
N PRO A 123 -14.58 10.69 12.15
CA PRO A 123 -13.75 10.28 11.01
C PRO A 123 -12.24 10.40 11.28
N GLU A 124 -11.83 11.40 12.07
CA GLU A 124 -10.43 11.61 12.44
C GLU A 124 -9.93 10.54 13.43
N GLU A 125 -10.72 10.22 14.46
CA GLU A 125 -10.40 9.14 15.40
C GLU A 125 -10.33 7.79 14.69
N VAL A 126 -11.25 7.55 13.75
CA VAL A 126 -11.24 6.35 12.91
C VAL A 126 -9.97 6.28 12.08
N ALA A 127 -9.60 7.34 11.37
CA ALA A 127 -8.38 7.37 10.56
C ALA A 127 -7.11 7.16 11.42
N ASN A 128 -7.04 7.81 12.58
CA ASN A 128 -5.95 7.60 13.53
C ASN A 128 -5.87 6.15 14.01
N LYS A 129 -7.03 5.54 14.28
CA LYS A 129 -7.13 4.14 14.67
C LYS A 129 -6.68 3.20 13.55
N THR A 130 -7.14 3.39 12.31
CA THR A 130 -6.70 2.62 11.14
C THR A 130 -5.19 2.65 10.97
N ILE A 131 -4.59 3.84 11.05
CA ILE A 131 -3.13 4.01 10.94
C ILE A 131 -2.42 3.32 12.09
N ALA A 132 -2.95 3.41 13.31
CA ALA A 132 -2.41 2.70 14.46
C ALA A 132 -2.47 1.18 14.27
N THR A 133 -3.55 0.66 13.69
CA THR A 133 -3.68 -0.77 13.35
C THR A 133 -2.68 -1.18 12.26
N ILE A 134 -2.48 -0.37 11.22
CA ILE A 134 -1.45 -0.62 10.19
C ILE A 134 -0.05 -0.62 10.82
N LYS A 135 0.25 0.34 11.71
CA LYS A 135 1.53 0.38 12.45
C LYS A 135 1.69 -0.83 13.35
N LYS A 136 0.64 -1.20 14.09
CA LYS A 136 0.63 -2.34 14.98
C LYS A 136 0.91 -3.63 14.20
N LEU A 137 0.20 -3.84 13.08
CA LEU A 137 0.46 -4.95 12.17
C LEU A 137 1.92 -4.94 11.77
N ALA A 138 2.43 -3.80 11.30
CA ALA A 138 3.82 -3.66 10.88
C ALA A 138 4.86 -3.94 11.99
N THR A 139 4.58 -3.55 13.23
CA THR A 139 5.46 -3.81 14.37
C THR A 139 5.40 -5.27 14.84
N GLU A 140 4.19 -5.83 14.95
CA GLU A 140 3.97 -7.22 15.40
C GLU A 140 4.69 -8.25 14.54
N ILE A 141 4.92 -7.89 13.28
CA ILE A 141 5.60 -8.75 12.32
C ILE A 141 7.11 -8.56 12.33
N GLY A 142 7.69 -7.49 12.87
CA GLY A 142 9.14 -7.30 12.94
C GLY A 142 9.71 -6.43 11.82
N ILE A 143 8.92 -5.48 11.31
CA ILE A 143 9.45 -4.40 10.47
C ILE A 143 10.45 -3.59 11.30
N SER A 144 11.70 -3.58 10.85
CA SER A 144 12.77 -2.69 11.30
C SER A 144 12.26 -1.25 11.38
N SER A 145 12.47 -0.57 12.51
CA SER A 145 11.85 0.72 12.83
C SER A 145 12.52 1.91 12.13
N GLY A 146 12.74 1.83 10.82
CA GLY A 146 13.17 2.97 10.01
C GLY A 146 13.94 2.60 8.75
N LEU A 147 13.93 3.51 7.78
CA LEU A 147 14.67 3.37 6.52
C LEU A 147 16.19 3.19 6.71
N LYS A 148 16.74 3.73 7.80
CA LYS A 148 18.15 3.62 8.16
C LYS A 148 18.60 2.17 8.41
N GLU A 149 17.73 1.35 9.00
CA GLU A 149 18.00 -0.07 9.23
C GLU A 149 18.00 -0.88 7.92
N LEU A 150 17.34 -0.36 6.87
CA LEU A 150 17.40 -0.90 5.51
C LEU A 150 18.59 -0.38 4.69
N GLY A 151 19.47 0.42 5.29
CA GLY A 151 20.64 0.98 4.63
C GLY A 151 20.37 2.28 3.87
N ALA A 152 19.22 2.94 4.06
CA ALA A 152 19.01 4.28 3.51
C ALA A 152 19.94 5.29 4.19
N ARG A 153 20.59 6.13 3.39
CA ARG A 153 21.47 7.20 3.87
C ARG A 153 20.74 8.54 3.81
N GLU A 154 20.99 9.40 4.79
CA GLU A 154 20.35 10.72 4.85
C GLU A 154 20.70 11.59 3.62
N GLU A 155 21.91 11.46 3.10
CA GLU A 155 22.39 12.13 1.88
C GLU A 155 21.59 11.76 0.62
N ASP A 156 20.96 10.59 0.58
CA ASP A 156 20.18 10.13 -0.57
C ASP A 156 18.72 10.62 -0.49
N LEU A 157 18.28 11.20 0.63
CA LEU A 157 16.86 11.52 0.86
C LEU A 157 16.31 12.57 -0.12
N GLU A 158 17.10 13.59 -0.45
CA GLU A 158 16.69 14.62 -1.43
C GLU A 158 16.46 13.98 -2.81
N LEU A 159 17.42 13.18 -3.28
CA LEU A 159 17.32 12.48 -4.56
C LEU A 159 16.16 11.48 -4.57
N LEU A 160 15.95 10.73 -3.49
CA LEU A 160 14.83 9.80 -3.35
C LEU A 160 13.49 10.52 -3.38
N ALA A 161 13.38 11.68 -2.72
CA ALA A 161 12.19 12.51 -2.74
C ALA A 161 11.92 13.07 -4.16
N GLU A 162 12.93 13.60 -4.84
CA GLU A 162 12.81 14.10 -6.21
C GLU A 162 12.34 13.00 -7.17
N ASN A 163 12.93 11.81 -7.09
CA ASN A 163 12.52 10.66 -7.89
C ASN A 163 11.09 10.21 -7.56
N ALA A 164 10.72 10.18 -6.29
CA ALA A 164 9.37 9.82 -5.86
C ALA A 164 8.31 10.81 -6.37
N MET A 165 8.64 12.10 -6.51
CA MET A 165 7.74 13.11 -7.10
C MET A 165 7.55 12.95 -8.61
N GLN A 166 8.48 12.30 -9.29
CA GLN A 166 8.43 12.02 -10.72
C GLN A 166 7.87 10.63 -11.05
N ASP A 167 7.64 9.79 -10.03
CA ASP A 167 7.11 8.45 -10.22
C ASP A 167 5.65 8.50 -10.72
N VAL A 168 5.29 7.56 -11.59
CA VAL A 168 3.94 7.44 -12.14
C VAL A 168 2.90 7.14 -11.06
N CYS A 169 3.30 6.55 -9.93
CA CYS A 169 2.43 6.27 -8.80
C CYS A 169 2.20 7.49 -7.90
N HIS A 170 2.96 8.58 -8.06
CA HIS A 170 2.86 9.76 -7.20
C HIS A 170 1.45 10.38 -7.27
N LYS A 171 0.82 10.54 -6.11
CA LYS A 171 -0.48 11.21 -5.99
C LYS A 171 -0.34 12.51 -5.18
N PRO A 172 -0.49 13.69 -5.79
CA PRO A 172 -0.45 14.93 -5.03
C PRO A 172 -1.69 15.05 -4.14
N LYS A 173 -1.51 15.50 -2.89
CA LYS A 173 -2.56 15.74 -1.87
C LYS A 173 -3.79 16.48 -2.43
N ARG A 174 -3.56 17.45 -3.31
CA ARG A 174 -4.61 18.26 -3.95
C ARG A 174 -5.54 17.44 -4.85
N ALA A 175 -5.06 16.36 -5.47
CA ALA A 175 -5.86 15.51 -6.32
C ALA A 175 -6.83 14.65 -5.50
N LEU A 176 -6.41 14.16 -4.33
CA LEU A 176 -7.25 13.36 -3.42
C LEU A 176 -8.50 14.11 -2.93
N LYS A 177 -8.44 15.45 -2.84
CA LYS A 177 -9.52 16.30 -2.32
C LYS A 177 -10.78 16.30 -3.19
N GLY A 178 -10.65 15.99 -4.48
CA GLY A 178 -11.79 15.96 -5.42
C GLY A 178 -12.75 14.78 -5.23
N ARG A 179 -12.39 13.78 -4.40
CA ARG A 179 -13.17 12.55 -4.21
C ARG A 179 -13.94 12.49 -2.89
N CYS A 180 -13.67 13.40 -1.95
CA CYS A 180 -14.25 13.35 -0.61
C CYS A 180 -15.55 14.18 -0.48
N ASN A 181 -16.20 14.47 -1.61
CA ASN A 181 -17.51 15.13 -1.71
C ASN A 181 -18.49 14.25 -2.48
#